data_AF-A0A7S2XRQ7-F1
#
_entry.id   AF-A0A7S2XRQ7-F1
#
_cell.length_a   1.000
_cell.length_b   1.000
_cell.length_c   1.000
_cell.angle_alpha   90.00
_cell.angle_beta   90.00
_cell.angle_gamma   90.00
#
_symmetry.space_group_name_H-M   'P 1'
#
loop_
_entity.id
_entity.type
_entity.pdbx_description
1 polymer ?
#
loop_
_entity_poly.entity_id
_entity_poly.type
_entity_poly.pdbx_seq_one_letter_code
_entity_poly.pdbx_strand_id
1 'polypeptide(L)'
;MDIEEETIVAVAFYAVMAILMATVMRNATRSRGKAPKIFSKPLGSTLSMLVWHVIFVAAAMILIYILPISITKSMFSRNGVVVVGTIFPIYESIHAVCTAFDGDDKTWLQYWIVQGLFSFSTEWVDDITHHLPTAGRHWFEFEFFFMLWMICPFTDGAALIYDQLMVPFVVPWVQKYTESVHGYITTAVMMAVNGSHLWVVSIVFAMMDEKFKRFVVVGIGTVYPLMASTVAVASKEGTDDTMWLTYWSCFGVLFLLMDIVEEVLGEWPGFYTACLFSTVYLMLPLFRGAEVVFRKILVPLSGQTEMLLLRDVEELRKEMVQNIPPNRRTNVLSMAANSFLRAQDINQKTE
;
A
#
# COMPACT_ATOMS: atom_id res chain seq x y z
N MET A 1 25.18 26.09 -4.67
CA MET A 1 25.84 24.99 -5.40
C MET A 1 25.94 23.76 -4.49
N ASP A 2 26.21 23.92 -3.19
CA ASP A 2 26.29 22.79 -2.24
C ASP A 2 24.95 22.11 -1.92
N ILE A 3 23.82 22.84 -1.97
CA ILE A 3 22.48 22.28 -1.67
C ILE A 3 22.06 21.23 -2.72
N GLU A 4 22.35 21.47 -4.00
CA GLU A 4 21.97 20.52 -5.07
C GLU A 4 22.77 19.20 -4.98
N GLU A 5 24.04 19.27 -4.58
CA GLU A 5 24.89 18.07 -4.49
C GLU A 5 24.47 17.17 -3.32
N GLU A 6 24.14 17.74 -2.16
CA GLU A 6 23.61 16.97 -1.02
C GLU A 6 22.27 16.31 -1.33
N THR A 7 21.34 17.02 -1.99
CA THR A 7 20.04 16.46 -2.38
C THR A 7 20.20 15.32 -3.40
N ILE A 8 21.08 15.47 -4.39
CA ILE A 8 21.33 14.41 -5.40
C ILE A 8 21.90 13.15 -4.74
N VAL A 9 22.84 13.31 -3.80
CA VAL A 9 23.43 12.19 -3.06
C VAL A 9 22.38 11.49 -2.18
N ALA A 10 21.50 12.26 -1.52
CA ALA A 10 20.41 11.71 -0.72
C ALA A 10 19.42 10.90 -1.59
N VAL A 11 18.96 11.48 -2.70
CA VAL A 11 18.06 10.79 -3.65
C VAL A 11 18.70 9.50 -4.19
N ALA A 12 19.98 9.54 -4.56
CA ALA A 12 20.70 8.35 -5.02
C ALA A 12 20.80 7.28 -3.93
N PHE A 13 21.08 7.67 -2.68
CA PHE A 13 21.11 6.76 -1.53
C PHE A 13 19.76 6.06 -1.32
N TYR A 14 18.67 6.82 -1.30
CA TYR A 14 17.33 6.25 -1.12
C TYR A 14 16.90 5.35 -2.27
N ALA A 15 17.27 5.69 -3.51
CA ALA A 15 17.03 4.83 -4.67
C ALA A 15 17.76 3.48 -4.53
N VAL A 16 19.03 3.49 -4.13
CA VAL A 16 19.82 2.26 -3.88
C VAL A 16 19.22 1.45 -2.74
N MET A 17 18.83 2.11 -1.64
CA MET A 17 18.19 1.46 -0.49
C MET A 17 16.89 0.75 -0.91
N ALA A 18 16.04 1.42 -1.69
CA ALA A 18 14.80 0.86 -2.19
C ALA A 18 15.03 -0.36 -3.10
N ILE A 19 16.02 -0.31 -4.00
CA ILE A 19 16.38 -1.42 -4.89
C ILE A 19 16.91 -2.62 -4.09
N LEU A 20 17.81 -2.38 -3.12
CA LEU A 20 18.36 -3.43 -2.26
C LEU A 20 17.26 -4.08 -1.43
N MET A 21 16.40 -3.28 -0.81
CA MET A 21 15.24 -3.77 -0.06
C MET A 21 14.34 -4.62 -0.97
N ALA A 22 13.95 -4.10 -2.13
CA ALA A 22 13.11 -4.84 -3.06
C ALA A 22 13.75 -6.16 -3.50
N THR A 23 15.08 -6.19 -3.70
CA THR A 23 15.80 -7.41 -4.07
C THR A 23 15.82 -8.43 -2.93
N VAL A 24 16.13 -8.01 -1.71
CA VAL A 24 16.14 -8.87 -0.51
C VAL A 24 14.74 -9.42 -0.25
N MET A 25 13.74 -8.54 -0.28
CA MET A 25 12.36 -8.90 0.01
C MET A 25 11.76 -9.77 -1.10
N ARG A 26 12.05 -9.52 -2.39
CA ARG A 26 11.66 -10.44 -3.48
C ARG A 26 12.27 -11.82 -3.32
N ASN A 27 13.53 -11.91 -2.88
CA ASN A 27 14.15 -13.22 -2.63
C ASN A 27 13.49 -13.92 -1.43
N ALA A 28 13.05 -13.16 -0.42
CA ALA A 28 12.29 -13.68 0.72
C ALA A 28 10.85 -14.07 0.33
N THR A 29 10.15 -13.33 -0.53
CA THR A 29 8.79 -13.67 -1.00
C THR A 29 8.80 -14.79 -2.03
N ARG A 30 9.86 -14.94 -2.83
CA ARG A 30 10.05 -16.08 -3.77
C ARG A 30 10.19 -17.43 -3.04
N SER A 31 10.50 -17.43 -1.73
CA SER A 31 10.39 -18.63 -0.89
C SER A 31 8.94 -18.97 -0.48
N ARG A 32 7.95 -18.22 -0.99
CA ARG A 32 6.49 -18.38 -0.80
C ARG A 32 6.03 -18.26 0.64
N GLY A 33 6.62 -17.34 1.43
CA GLY A 33 6.29 -17.17 2.85
C GLY A 33 6.59 -18.41 3.70
N LYS A 34 7.19 -19.46 3.14
CA LYS A 34 7.71 -20.59 3.91
C LYS A 34 9.07 -20.16 4.42
N ALA A 35 9.21 -20.14 5.74
CA ALA A 35 10.52 -20.13 6.39
C ALA A 35 11.43 -21.16 5.69
N PRO A 36 12.76 -20.91 5.59
CA PRO A 36 13.70 -21.83 4.95
C PRO A 36 13.42 -23.28 5.39
N LYS A 37 13.42 -24.26 4.47
CA LYS A 37 13.02 -25.66 4.73
C LYS A 37 13.75 -26.34 5.91
N ILE A 38 14.85 -25.75 6.39
CA ILE A 38 15.54 -26.14 7.63
C ILE A 38 14.66 -25.97 8.88
N PHE A 39 13.60 -25.14 8.84
CA PHE A 39 12.83 -24.70 10.00
C PHE A 39 11.33 -25.01 9.93
N SER A 40 10.86 -25.79 8.95
CA SER A 40 9.43 -26.07 8.73
C SER A 40 8.89 -27.34 9.44
N LYS A 41 9.36 -27.67 10.64
CA LYS A 41 8.84 -28.80 11.46
C LYS A 41 8.50 -28.36 12.89
N PRO A 42 7.57 -29.07 13.57
CA PRO A 42 6.56 -28.44 14.41
C PRO A 42 7.09 -28.20 15.82
N LEU A 43 7.70 -27.05 16.04
CA LEU A 43 7.56 -26.36 17.32
C LEU A 43 6.21 -25.64 17.25
N GLY A 44 5.35 -25.79 18.26
CA GLY A 44 3.96 -25.30 18.24
C GLY A 44 3.84 -23.92 17.58
N SER A 45 2.84 -23.76 16.70
CA SER A 45 2.72 -22.62 15.75
C SER A 45 3.02 -21.25 16.38
N THR A 46 2.60 -21.03 17.63
CA THR A 46 2.85 -19.81 18.40
C THR A 46 4.31 -19.63 18.84
N LEU A 47 4.99 -20.71 19.27
CA LEU A 47 6.39 -20.63 19.71
C LEU A 47 7.34 -20.42 18.53
N SER A 48 7.07 -21.07 17.38
CA SER A 48 7.85 -20.83 16.17
C SER A 48 7.70 -19.39 15.67
N MET A 49 6.51 -18.79 15.78
CA MET A 49 6.26 -17.40 15.41
C MET A 49 6.99 -16.45 16.36
N LEU A 50 6.90 -16.67 17.68
CA LEU A 50 7.60 -15.87 18.70
C LEU A 50 9.10 -15.79 18.46
N VAL A 51 9.73 -16.91 18.08
CA VAL A 51 11.17 -16.97 17.77
C VAL A 51 11.54 -15.99 16.66
N TRP A 52 10.73 -15.84 15.61
CA TRP A 52 11.02 -14.91 14.52
C TRP A 52 10.91 -13.45 14.93
N HIS A 53 9.96 -13.09 15.80
CA HIS A 53 9.91 -11.74 16.37
C HIS A 53 11.17 -11.43 17.19
N VAL A 54 11.61 -12.37 18.03
CA VAL A 54 12.83 -12.19 18.85
C VAL A 54 14.08 -12.09 17.97
N ILE A 55 14.21 -12.95 16.94
CA ILE A 55 15.32 -12.90 15.99
C ILE A 55 15.33 -11.56 15.24
N PHE A 56 14.16 -11.08 14.80
CA PHE A 56 14.04 -9.80 14.11
C PHE A 56 14.53 -8.64 14.99
N VAL A 57 14.06 -8.57 16.24
CA VAL A 57 14.49 -7.52 17.19
C VAL A 57 16.00 -7.62 17.48
N ALA A 58 16.53 -8.82 17.68
CA ALA A 58 17.96 -9.01 17.87
C ALA A 58 18.77 -8.55 16.64
N ALA A 59 18.34 -8.90 15.43
CA ALA A 59 18.97 -8.48 14.19
C ALA A 59 18.91 -6.95 14.00
N ALA A 60 17.78 -6.31 14.32
CA ALA A 60 17.62 -4.87 14.28
C ALA A 60 18.62 -4.16 15.22
N MET A 61 18.73 -4.62 16.47
CA MET A 61 19.67 -4.06 17.44
C MET A 61 21.13 -4.23 17.00
N ILE A 62 21.48 -5.39 16.43
CA ILE A 62 22.81 -5.64 15.87
C ILE A 62 23.07 -4.71 14.69
N LEU A 63 22.10 -4.50 13.81
CA LEU A 63 22.22 -3.64 12.64
C LEU A 63 22.45 -2.16 13.04
N ILE A 64 21.74 -1.66 14.06
CA ILE A 64 21.95 -0.32 14.60
C ILE A 64 23.39 -0.13 15.07
N TYR A 65 23.98 -1.14 15.72
CA TYR A 65 25.33 -1.07 16.27
C TYR A 65 26.44 -1.19 15.20
N ILE A 66 26.24 -2.02 14.18
CA ILE A 66 27.26 -2.31 13.15
C ILE A 66 27.33 -1.21 12.08
N LEU A 67 26.21 -0.54 11.78
CA LEU A 67 26.17 0.39 10.67
C LEU A 67 27.02 1.66 10.91
N PRO A 68 27.78 2.12 9.89
CA PRO A 68 28.48 3.39 9.94
C PRO A 68 27.54 4.56 10.25
N ILE A 69 28.03 5.54 11.02
CA ILE A 69 27.25 6.72 11.45
C ILE A 69 26.61 7.48 10.27
N SER A 70 27.29 7.55 9.13
CA SER A 70 26.74 8.22 7.94
C SER A 70 25.53 7.48 7.38
N ILE A 71 25.56 6.14 7.37
CA ILE A 71 24.45 5.32 6.89
C ILE A 71 23.29 5.38 7.88
N THR A 72 23.54 5.30 9.18
CA THR A 72 22.48 5.36 10.19
C THR A 72 21.72 6.68 10.16
N LYS A 73 22.42 7.81 9.95
CA LYS A 73 21.77 9.12 9.82
C LYS A 73 20.81 9.20 8.62
N SER A 74 21.21 8.70 7.46
CA SER A 74 20.36 8.74 6.26
C SER A 74 19.27 7.67 6.30
N MET A 75 19.57 6.47 6.79
CA MET A 75 18.62 5.35 6.84
C MET A 75 17.54 5.55 7.91
N PHE A 76 17.91 6.01 9.11
CA PHE A 76 16.99 6.30 10.22
C PHE A 76 16.61 7.78 10.21
N SER A 77 16.06 8.22 9.09
CA SER A 77 15.49 9.56 8.89
C SER A 77 14.04 9.44 8.44
N ARG A 78 13.28 10.53 8.49
CA ARG A 78 11.91 10.59 7.95
C ARG A 78 11.83 10.00 6.54
N ASN A 79 12.70 10.44 5.63
CA ASN A 79 12.69 9.98 4.23
C ASN A 79 13.06 8.49 4.14
N GLY A 80 13.97 8.01 5.00
CA GLY A 80 14.29 6.59 5.09
C GLY A 80 13.10 5.72 5.49
N VAL A 81 12.31 6.17 6.47
CA VAL A 81 11.06 5.52 6.93
C VAL A 81 10.00 5.55 5.83
N VAL A 82 9.82 6.68 5.14
CA VAL A 82 8.88 6.81 4.02
C VAL A 82 9.26 5.86 2.88
N VAL A 83 10.53 5.81 2.49
CA VAL A 83 11.01 4.95 1.41
C VAL A 83 10.82 3.47 1.74
N VAL A 84 11.24 3.04 2.94
CA VAL A 84 11.13 1.63 3.37
C VAL A 84 9.66 1.22 3.53
N GLY A 85 8.81 2.12 4.04
CA GLY A 85 7.39 1.88 4.29
C GLY A 85 6.48 2.06 3.08
N THR A 86 6.98 2.47 1.92
CA THR A 86 6.09 2.85 0.81
C THR A 86 6.48 2.19 -0.52
N ILE A 87 7.76 2.23 -0.93
CA ILE A 87 8.14 1.79 -2.29
C ILE A 87 7.93 0.28 -2.51
N PHE A 88 8.45 -0.54 -1.61
CA PHE A 88 8.31 -1.99 -1.72
C PHE A 88 6.85 -2.45 -1.54
N PRO A 89 6.10 -1.97 -0.53
CA PRO A 89 4.68 -2.26 -0.40
C PRO A 89 3.84 -1.85 -1.61
N ILE A 90 4.10 -0.70 -2.26
CA ILE A 90 3.41 -0.32 -3.50
C ILE A 90 3.66 -1.36 -4.60
N TYR A 91 4.91 -1.76 -4.80
CA TYR A 91 5.25 -2.73 -5.84
C TYR A 91 4.52 -4.07 -5.63
N GLU A 92 4.52 -4.59 -4.41
CA GLU A 92 3.85 -5.85 -4.08
C GLU A 92 2.32 -5.72 -4.06
N SER A 93 1.78 -4.54 -3.71
CA SER A 93 0.35 -4.27 -3.83
C SER A 93 -0.10 -4.29 -5.29
N ILE A 94 0.68 -3.70 -6.20
CA ILE A 94 0.41 -3.78 -7.65
C ILE A 94 0.49 -5.25 -8.10
N HIS A 95 1.49 -5.99 -7.61
CA HIS A 95 1.65 -7.42 -7.92
C HIS A 95 0.45 -8.24 -7.46
N ALA A 96 0.02 -8.08 -6.21
CA ALA A 96 -1.13 -8.78 -5.64
C ALA A 96 -2.36 -8.56 -6.51
N VAL A 97 -2.69 -7.29 -6.79
CA VAL A 97 -3.82 -6.90 -7.64
C VAL A 97 -3.67 -7.47 -9.06
N CYS A 98 -2.46 -7.55 -9.63
CA CYS A 98 -2.26 -8.08 -10.98
C CYS A 98 -2.28 -9.62 -11.06
N THR A 99 -2.33 -10.34 -9.93
CA THR A 99 -2.35 -11.80 -9.91
C THR A 99 -3.72 -12.36 -9.53
N ALA A 100 -4.03 -13.56 -10.02
CA ALA A 100 -5.30 -14.24 -9.72
C ALA A 100 -5.25 -15.09 -8.43
N PHE A 101 -4.25 -14.86 -7.55
CA PHE A 101 -4.09 -15.60 -6.31
C PHE A 101 -5.03 -15.04 -5.24
N ASP A 102 -5.94 -15.89 -4.76
CA ASP A 102 -6.88 -15.52 -3.70
C ASP A 102 -6.13 -15.27 -2.38
N GLY A 103 -6.20 -14.04 -1.85
CA GLY A 103 -5.77 -13.68 -0.49
C GLY A 103 -4.56 -12.76 -0.38
N ASP A 104 -3.74 -12.64 -1.42
CA ASP A 104 -2.55 -11.75 -1.40
C ASP A 104 -2.97 -10.27 -1.27
N ASP A 105 -4.09 -9.88 -1.89
CA ASP A 105 -4.68 -8.54 -1.78
C ASP A 105 -5.00 -8.19 -0.31
N LYS A 106 -5.54 -9.16 0.43
CA LYS A 106 -5.91 -8.97 1.83
C LYS A 106 -4.69 -8.71 2.71
N THR A 107 -3.60 -9.46 2.50
CA THR A 107 -2.36 -9.30 3.26
C THR A 107 -1.77 -7.90 3.08
N TRP A 108 -1.68 -7.42 1.84
CA TRP A 108 -1.16 -6.07 1.58
C TRP A 108 -2.14 -4.98 2.03
N LEU A 109 -3.45 -5.22 1.98
CA LEU A 109 -4.41 -4.27 2.51
C LEU A 109 -4.34 -4.17 4.04
N GLN A 110 -4.13 -5.27 4.75
CA GLN A 110 -3.85 -5.26 6.19
C GLN A 110 -2.59 -4.43 6.51
N TYR A 111 -1.53 -4.55 5.70
CA TYR A 111 -0.35 -3.69 5.81
C TYR A 111 -0.71 -2.21 5.73
N TRP A 112 -1.42 -1.78 4.69
CA TRP A 112 -1.81 -0.37 4.52
C TRP A 112 -2.73 0.15 5.61
N ILE A 113 -3.62 -0.70 6.15
CA ILE A 113 -4.47 -0.33 7.29
C ILE A 113 -3.61 -0.04 8.53
N VAL A 114 -2.67 -0.93 8.86
CA VAL A 114 -1.82 -0.75 10.04
C VAL A 114 -0.84 0.40 9.84
N GLN A 115 -0.21 0.49 8.67
CA GLN A 115 0.71 1.57 8.31
C GLN A 115 0.01 2.93 8.31
N GLY A 116 -1.21 3.01 7.76
CA GLY A 116 -1.99 4.25 7.72
C GLY A 116 -2.40 4.72 9.12
N LEU A 117 -2.81 3.79 10.00
CA LEU A 117 -3.11 4.11 11.39
C LEU A 117 -1.87 4.60 12.12
N PHE A 118 -0.75 3.87 11.97
CA PHE A 118 0.52 4.22 12.57
C PHE A 118 0.99 5.60 12.12
N SER A 119 1.12 5.82 10.82
CA SER A 119 1.64 7.07 10.24
C SER A 119 0.77 8.26 10.62
N PHE A 120 -0.56 8.14 10.56
CA PHE A 120 -1.45 9.21 10.99
C PHE A 120 -1.32 9.50 12.49
N SER A 121 -1.08 8.47 13.32
CA SER A 121 -0.89 8.62 14.77
C SER A 121 0.48 9.18 15.18
N THR A 122 1.48 9.06 14.31
CA THR A 122 2.85 9.50 14.59
C THR A 122 3.21 10.84 13.96
N GLU A 123 2.38 11.36 13.05
CA GLU A 123 2.56 12.63 12.35
C GLU A 123 2.86 13.82 13.29
N TRP A 124 2.27 13.87 14.49
CA TRP A 124 2.54 14.91 15.50
C TRP A 124 3.67 14.56 16.47
N VAL A 125 4.08 13.30 16.48
CA VAL A 125 5.19 12.80 17.31
C VAL A 125 6.53 13.14 16.64
N ASP A 126 6.58 13.30 15.33
CA ASP A 126 7.81 13.68 14.63
C ASP A 126 8.39 15.03 15.09
N ASP A 127 7.54 15.95 15.59
CA ASP A 127 8.00 17.22 16.17
C ASP A 127 8.64 17.05 17.56
N ILE A 128 8.43 15.90 18.22
CA ILE A 128 9.11 15.54 19.48
C ILE A 128 10.62 15.46 19.29
N THR A 129 11.09 15.21 18.06
CA THR A 129 12.51 15.15 17.72
C THR A 129 13.21 16.50 17.87
N HIS A 130 12.50 17.61 17.67
CA HIS A 130 13.03 18.96 17.90
C HIS A 130 13.18 19.28 19.39
N HIS A 131 12.31 18.73 20.23
CA HIS A 131 12.28 19.02 21.67
C HIS A 131 13.09 18.03 22.52
N LEU A 132 13.31 16.80 22.02
CA LEU A 132 14.03 15.73 22.70
C LEU A 132 15.01 15.02 21.74
N PRO A 133 16.18 15.62 21.45
CA PRO A 133 17.07 15.16 20.37
C PRO A 133 17.61 13.73 20.56
N THR A 134 17.83 13.28 21.80
CA THR A 134 18.26 11.89 22.06
C THR A 134 17.11 10.90 21.86
N ALA A 135 15.89 11.26 22.26
CA ALA A 135 14.71 10.41 22.05
C ALA A 135 14.30 10.39 20.56
N GLY A 136 14.42 11.52 19.87
CA GLY A 136 14.15 11.64 18.44
C GLY A 136 15.08 10.81 17.56
N ARG A 137 16.34 10.61 17.97
CA ARG A 137 17.24 9.69 17.25
C ARG A 137 16.72 8.25 17.25
N HIS A 138 16.30 7.77 18.42
CA HIS A 138 15.80 6.40 18.56
C HIS A 138 14.36 6.23 18.04
N TRP A 139 13.64 7.32 17.84
CA TRP A 139 12.30 7.33 17.23
C TRP A 139 12.33 6.81 15.79
N PHE A 140 13.15 7.41 14.91
CA PHE A 140 13.23 6.97 13.52
C PHE A 140 13.88 5.58 13.37
N GLU A 141 14.75 5.16 14.30
CA GLU A 141 15.23 3.78 14.37
C GLU A 141 14.05 2.83 14.61
N PHE A 142 13.22 3.11 15.61
CA PHE A 142 12.02 2.33 15.90
C PHE A 142 11.06 2.30 14.71
N GLU A 143 10.71 3.46 14.14
CA GLU A 143 9.78 3.52 13.01
C GLU A 143 10.30 2.73 11.80
N PHE A 144 11.58 2.87 11.47
CA PHE A 144 12.19 2.15 10.36
C PHE A 144 12.10 0.64 10.53
N PHE A 145 12.47 0.12 11.71
CA PHE A 145 12.38 -1.32 11.98
C PHE A 145 10.94 -1.79 12.15
N PHE A 146 10.04 -0.94 12.64
CA PHE A 146 8.61 -1.24 12.71
C PHE A 146 8.02 -1.40 11.31
N MET A 147 8.37 -0.52 10.36
CA MET A 147 7.98 -0.66 8.95
C MET A 147 8.52 -1.97 8.36
N LEU A 148 9.81 -2.27 8.54
CA LEU A 148 10.39 -3.54 8.09
C LEU A 148 9.69 -4.75 8.70
N TRP A 149 9.40 -4.70 10.00
CA TRP A 149 8.74 -5.77 10.73
C TRP A 149 7.33 -6.07 10.19
N MET A 150 6.58 -5.04 9.79
CA MET A 150 5.27 -5.20 9.16
C MET A 150 5.34 -5.81 7.75
N ILE A 151 6.41 -5.50 7.00
CA ILE A 151 6.59 -5.95 5.61
C ILE A 151 7.18 -7.37 5.53
N CYS A 152 7.96 -7.79 6.53
CA CYS A 152 8.64 -9.09 6.51
C CYS A 152 7.65 -10.27 6.55
N PRO A 153 7.69 -11.19 5.56
CA PRO A 153 6.72 -12.28 5.47
C PRO A 153 6.87 -13.35 6.55
N PHE A 154 8.02 -13.42 7.23
CA PHE A 154 8.28 -14.39 8.30
C PHE A 154 7.86 -13.90 9.68
N THR A 155 7.66 -12.59 9.86
CA THR A 155 7.10 -11.99 11.09
C THR A 155 5.61 -11.79 10.99
N ASP A 156 5.07 -11.62 9.78
CA ASP A 156 3.65 -11.37 9.51
C ASP A 156 3.08 -10.25 10.41
N GLY A 157 3.89 -9.20 10.60
CA GLY A 157 3.68 -8.22 11.65
C GLY A 157 2.42 -7.37 11.43
N ALA A 158 2.13 -7.03 10.18
CA ALA A 158 0.90 -6.32 9.82
C ALA A 158 -0.35 -7.15 10.16
N ALA A 159 -0.39 -8.43 9.79
CA ALA A 159 -1.51 -9.31 10.11
C ALA A 159 -1.66 -9.50 11.62
N LEU A 160 -0.54 -9.65 12.35
CA LEU A 160 -0.57 -9.75 13.81
C LEU A 160 -1.23 -8.53 14.47
N ILE A 161 -0.86 -7.31 14.06
CA ILE A 161 -1.48 -6.08 14.58
C ILE A 161 -2.95 -6.01 14.16
N TYR A 162 -3.25 -6.33 12.91
CA TYR A 162 -4.62 -6.30 12.42
C TYR A 162 -5.51 -7.24 13.23
N ASP A 163 -5.14 -8.50 13.38
CA ASP A 163 -5.94 -9.51 14.04
C ASP A 163 -6.05 -9.30 15.56
N GLN A 164 -4.97 -8.84 16.21
CA GLN A 164 -4.94 -8.68 17.67
C GLN A 164 -5.42 -7.31 18.16
N LEU A 165 -5.32 -6.25 17.34
CA LEU A 165 -5.71 -4.89 17.72
C LEU A 165 -6.87 -4.37 16.87
N MET A 166 -6.77 -4.43 15.54
CA MET A 166 -7.81 -3.84 14.67
C MET A 166 -9.14 -4.60 14.77
N VAL A 167 -9.11 -5.92 14.70
CA VAL A 167 -10.32 -6.76 14.76
C VAL A 167 -11.11 -6.59 16.07
N PRO A 168 -10.51 -6.69 17.27
CA PRO A 168 -11.28 -6.57 18.51
C PRO A 168 -11.68 -5.13 18.86
N PHE A 169 -10.84 -4.13 18.56
CA PHE A 169 -11.04 -2.78 19.09
C PHE A 169 -11.55 -1.78 18.03
N VAL A 170 -11.17 -1.92 16.77
CA VAL A 170 -11.44 -0.92 15.73
C VAL A 170 -12.59 -1.35 14.83
N VAL A 171 -12.61 -2.60 14.34
CA VAL A 171 -13.64 -3.10 13.41
C VAL A 171 -15.07 -2.91 13.93
N PRO A 172 -15.42 -3.26 15.19
CA PRO A 172 -16.81 -3.11 15.67
C PRO A 172 -17.25 -1.66 15.72
N TRP A 173 -16.33 -0.75 16.04
CA TRP A 173 -16.58 0.69 16.04
C TRP A 173 -16.75 1.21 14.61
N VAL A 174 -15.83 0.90 13.70
CA VAL A 174 -15.87 1.37 12.32
C VAL A 174 -17.14 0.87 11.60
N GLN A 175 -17.48 -0.41 11.72
CA GLN A 175 -18.66 -1.00 11.07
C GLN A 175 -19.95 -0.26 11.46
N LYS A 176 -20.08 0.17 12.72
CA LYS A 176 -21.25 0.94 13.19
C LYS A 176 -21.41 2.29 12.48
N TYR A 177 -20.31 2.94 12.12
CA TYR A 177 -20.32 4.29 11.55
C TYR A 177 -20.13 4.33 10.03
N THR A 178 -19.75 3.23 9.40
CA THR A 178 -19.33 3.21 7.98
C THR A 178 -20.44 3.66 7.03
N GLU A 179 -21.67 3.15 7.19
CA GLU A 179 -22.80 3.56 6.33
C GLU A 179 -23.11 5.05 6.45
N SER A 180 -23.09 5.57 7.68
CA SER A 180 -23.32 6.99 7.94
C SER A 180 -22.22 7.86 7.33
N VAL A 181 -20.95 7.49 7.56
CA VAL A 181 -19.78 8.20 7.03
C VAL A 181 -19.78 8.21 5.51
N HIS A 182 -20.08 7.08 4.86
CA HIS A 182 -20.15 7.00 3.40
C HIS A 182 -21.21 7.95 2.81
N GLY A 183 -22.39 8.02 3.44
CA GLY A 183 -23.45 8.96 3.07
C GLY A 183 -23.04 10.42 3.25
N TYR A 184 -22.41 10.77 4.37
CA TYR A 184 -21.92 12.13 4.62
C TYR A 184 -20.81 12.54 3.65
N ILE A 185 -19.86 11.65 3.35
CA ILE A 185 -18.76 11.94 2.42
C ILE A 185 -19.30 12.15 1.01
N THR A 186 -20.17 11.26 0.55
CA THR A 186 -20.80 11.39 -0.78
C THR A 186 -21.58 12.71 -0.87
N THR A 187 -22.33 13.06 0.18
CA THR A 187 -23.06 14.33 0.23
C THR A 187 -22.12 15.54 0.25
N ALA A 188 -21.08 15.53 1.07
CA ALA A 188 -20.10 16.60 1.16
C ALA A 188 -19.36 16.81 -0.18
N VAL A 189 -19.04 15.73 -0.87
CA VAL A 189 -18.43 15.78 -2.21
C VAL A 189 -19.42 16.34 -3.22
N MET A 190 -20.67 15.88 -3.23
CA MET A 190 -21.68 16.40 -4.16
C MET A 190 -21.97 17.88 -3.90
N MET A 191 -21.94 18.32 -2.64
CA MET A 191 -22.01 19.73 -2.25
C MET A 191 -20.77 20.51 -2.70
N ALA A 192 -19.58 19.92 -2.62
CA ALA A 192 -18.36 20.54 -3.12
C ALA A 192 -18.41 20.68 -4.65
N VAL A 193 -18.69 19.60 -5.38
CA VAL A 193 -18.78 19.56 -6.85
C VAL A 193 -19.84 20.51 -7.39
N ASN A 194 -20.88 20.83 -6.61
CA ASN A 194 -21.80 21.92 -6.91
C ASN A 194 -21.04 23.26 -6.82
N GLY A 195 -20.52 23.73 -7.96
CA GLY A 195 -19.47 24.74 -8.10
C GLY A 195 -19.69 26.09 -7.37
N SER A 196 -20.87 26.35 -6.85
CA SER A 196 -21.17 27.52 -6.00
C SER A 196 -20.47 27.52 -4.64
N HIS A 197 -20.03 26.37 -4.12
CA HIS A 197 -19.38 26.26 -2.80
C HIS A 197 -17.88 25.91 -2.88
N LEU A 198 -17.42 25.36 -4.01
CA LEU A 198 -16.03 24.95 -4.23
C LEU A 198 -15.03 26.09 -4.06
N TRP A 199 -15.39 27.30 -4.52
CA TRP A 199 -14.51 28.46 -4.43
C TRP A 199 -14.27 28.88 -2.97
N VAL A 200 -15.26 28.79 -2.08
CA VAL A 200 -15.10 29.13 -0.66
C VAL A 200 -14.17 28.12 0.03
N VAL A 201 -14.41 26.83 -0.17
CA VAL A 201 -13.56 25.77 0.41
C VAL A 201 -12.14 25.90 -0.11
N SER A 202 -11.96 26.20 -1.40
CA SER A 202 -10.64 26.37 -2.01
C SER A 202 -9.91 27.60 -1.48
N ILE A 203 -10.61 28.73 -1.25
CA ILE A 203 -10.01 29.93 -0.63
C ILE A 203 -9.61 29.64 0.82
N VAL A 204 -10.50 29.03 1.61
CA VAL A 204 -10.22 28.70 3.01
C VAL A 204 -9.01 27.77 3.09
N PHE A 205 -8.94 26.76 2.22
CA PHE A 205 -7.78 25.86 2.14
C PHE A 205 -6.51 26.59 1.69
N ALA A 206 -6.60 27.49 0.71
CA ALA A 206 -5.45 28.27 0.24
C ALA A 206 -4.89 29.22 1.31
N MET A 207 -5.73 29.73 2.21
CA MET A 207 -5.35 30.61 3.33
C MET A 207 -4.65 29.87 4.48
N MET A 208 -4.69 28.54 4.52
CA MET A 208 -4.04 27.75 5.57
C MET A 208 -2.52 27.71 5.41
N ASP A 209 -1.81 27.52 6.52
CA ASP A 209 -0.37 27.27 6.51
C ASP A 209 -0.05 25.96 5.78
N GLU A 210 1.09 25.90 5.09
CA GLU A 210 1.50 24.73 4.28
C GLU A 210 1.56 23.43 5.09
N LYS A 211 2.07 23.48 6.33
CA LYS A 211 2.07 22.34 7.25
C LYS A 211 0.66 21.82 7.54
N PHE A 212 -0.29 22.75 7.72
CA PHE A 212 -1.67 22.38 7.98
C PHE A 212 -2.39 21.87 6.73
N LYS A 213 -2.08 22.43 5.54
CA LYS A 213 -2.55 21.89 4.26
C LYS A 213 -2.11 20.45 4.07
N ARG A 214 -0.82 20.15 4.32
CA ARG A 214 -0.28 18.79 4.29
C ARG A 214 -1.03 17.86 5.23
N PHE A 215 -1.21 18.27 6.48
CA PHE A 215 -1.97 17.51 7.47
C PHE A 215 -3.41 17.20 7.02
N VAL A 216 -4.10 18.19 6.44
CA VAL A 216 -5.46 18.01 5.92
C VAL A 216 -5.49 17.03 4.75
N VAL A 217 -4.54 17.13 3.80
CA VAL A 217 -4.47 16.22 2.64
C VAL A 217 -4.18 14.78 3.08
N VAL A 218 -3.21 14.59 3.98
CA VAL A 218 -2.88 13.27 4.55
C VAL A 218 -4.06 12.74 5.36
N GLY A 219 -4.67 13.55 6.23
CA GLY A 219 -5.83 13.15 7.02
C GLY A 219 -7.02 12.73 6.15
N ILE A 220 -7.36 13.49 5.11
CA ILE A 220 -8.42 13.12 4.16
C ILE A 220 -8.06 11.83 3.41
N GLY A 221 -6.81 11.70 2.95
CA GLY A 221 -6.32 10.55 2.20
C GLY A 221 -6.11 9.28 3.03
N THR A 222 -6.07 9.39 4.36
CA THR A 222 -5.84 8.23 5.23
C THR A 222 -7.08 7.84 6.01
N VAL A 223 -7.78 8.78 6.66
CA VAL A 223 -8.83 8.46 7.65
C VAL A 223 -10.03 7.74 7.03
N TYR A 224 -10.62 8.28 5.96
CA TYR A 224 -11.77 7.62 5.32
C TYR A 224 -11.39 6.29 4.65
N PRO A 225 -10.35 6.24 3.79
CA PRO A 225 -9.93 5.00 3.17
C PRO A 225 -9.53 3.93 4.18
N LEU A 226 -8.93 4.29 5.32
CA LEU A 226 -8.60 3.36 6.39
C LEU A 226 -9.84 2.74 7.04
N MET A 227 -10.89 3.54 7.30
CA MET A 227 -12.17 3.02 7.78
C MET A 227 -12.79 2.05 6.77
N ALA A 228 -12.85 2.45 5.49
CA ALA A 228 -13.47 1.63 4.46
C ALA A 228 -12.68 0.34 4.17
N SER A 229 -11.34 0.41 4.15
CA SER A 229 -10.45 -0.75 4.02
C SER A 229 -10.62 -1.73 5.17
N THR A 230 -10.76 -1.23 6.41
CA THR A 230 -10.99 -2.06 7.60
C THR A 230 -12.30 -2.84 7.49
N VAL A 231 -13.35 -2.25 6.92
CA VAL A 231 -14.62 -2.95 6.69
C VAL A 231 -14.50 -3.95 5.54
N ALA A 232 -13.79 -3.60 4.46
CA ALA A 232 -13.56 -4.48 3.32
C ALA A 232 -12.88 -5.80 3.75
N VAL A 233 -11.76 -5.70 4.48
CA VAL A 233 -11.00 -6.86 5.00
C VAL A 233 -11.80 -7.71 5.98
N ALA A 234 -12.74 -7.10 6.71
CA ALA A 234 -13.65 -7.79 7.62
C ALA A 234 -14.88 -8.41 6.91
N SER A 235 -15.18 -7.99 5.68
CA SER A 235 -16.27 -8.51 4.88
C SER A 235 -15.93 -9.90 4.30
N LYS A 236 -16.93 -10.59 3.74
CA LYS A 236 -16.74 -11.88 3.05
C LYS A 236 -16.49 -11.71 1.55
N GLU A 237 -16.70 -10.51 1.01
CA GLU A 237 -16.57 -10.21 -0.41
C GLU A 237 -15.19 -9.61 -0.69
N GLY A 238 -14.36 -10.30 -1.47
CA GLY A 238 -12.98 -9.86 -1.74
C GLY A 238 -12.85 -8.76 -2.80
N THR A 239 -13.95 -8.37 -3.47
CA THR A 239 -13.93 -7.32 -4.51
C THR A 239 -13.58 -5.95 -3.95
N ASP A 240 -13.97 -5.70 -2.71
CA ASP A 240 -13.72 -4.43 -2.04
C ASP A 240 -12.24 -4.32 -1.63
N ASP A 241 -11.59 -5.45 -1.33
CA ASP A 241 -10.16 -5.49 -0.98
C ASP A 241 -9.29 -4.99 -2.14
N THR A 242 -9.56 -5.47 -3.35
CA THR A 242 -8.84 -5.05 -4.57
C THR A 242 -9.02 -3.56 -4.83
N MET A 243 -10.22 -3.00 -4.61
CA MET A 243 -10.48 -1.57 -4.79
C MET A 243 -9.63 -0.72 -3.85
N TRP A 244 -9.63 -1.04 -2.55
CA TRP A 244 -8.88 -0.25 -1.57
C TRP A 244 -7.38 -0.45 -1.72
N LEU A 245 -6.91 -1.64 -2.08
CA LEU A 245 -5.50 -1.87 -2.35
C LEU A 245 -5.00 -1.08 -3.58
N THR A 246 -5.83 -0.97 -4.61
CA THR A 246 -5.60 -0.11 -5.78
C THR A 246 -5.48 1.36 -5.35
N TYR A 247 -6.36 1.82 -4.46
CA TYR A 247 -6.30 3.15 -3.88
C TYR A 247 -5.00 3.41 -3.12
N TRP A 248 -4.64 2.54 -2.16
CA TRP A 248 -3.43 2.70 -1.35
C TRP A 248 -2.15 2.68 -2.20
N SER A 249 -2.13 1.87 -3.26
CA SER A 249 -1.02 1.88 -4.22
C SER A 249 -0.87 3.25 -4.90
N CYS A 250 -1.97 3.88 -5.32
CA CYS A 250 -1.96 5.21 -5.94
C CYS A 250 -1.65 6.31 -4.94
N PHE A 251 -2.26 6.27 -3.76
CA PHE A 251 -2.05 7.25 -2.71
C PHE A 251 -0.63 7.19 -2.15
N GLY A 252 -0.03 6.00 -2.03
CA GLY A 252 1.37 5.84 -1.65
C GLY A 252 2.33 6.50 -2.64
N VAL A 253 2.06 6.41 -3.95
CA VAL A 253 2.85 7.14 -4.97
C VAL A 253 2.65 8.65 -4.84
N LEU A 254 1.42 9.11 -4.60
CA LEU A 254 1.15 10.53 -4.34
C LEU A 254 1.86 11.01 -3.07
N PHE A 255 1.91 10.19 -2.02
CA PHE A 255 2.60 10.48 -0.76
C PHE A 255 4.11 10.60 -0.95
N LEU A 256 4.72 9.68 -1.70
CA LEU A 256 6.14 9.81 -2.10
C LEU A 256 6.40 11.08 -2.91
N LEU A 257 5.49 11.43 -3.82
CA LEU A 257 5.61 12.65 -4.62
C LEU A 257 5.47 13.90 -3.76
N MET A 258 4.59 13.91 -2.75
CA MET A 258 4.51 14.99 -1.77
C MET A 258 5.83 15.17 -1.02
N ASP A 259 6.41 14.09 -0.49
CA ASP A 259 7.67 14.14 0.26
C ASP A 259 8.85 14.62 -0.61
N ILE A 260 8.96 14.12 -1.85
CA ILE A 260 10.01 14.56 -2.80
C ILE A 260 9.84 16.04 -3.18
N VAL A 261 8.61 16.49 -3.45
CA VAL A 261 8.36 17.89 -3.81
C VAL A 261 8.65 18.83 -2.64
N GLU A 262 8.26 18.44 -1.42
CA GLU A 262 8.59 19.19 -0.20
C GLU A 262 10.12 19.33 -0.04
N GLU A 263 10.88 18.27 -0.29
CA GLU A 263 12.34 18.28 -0.17
C GLU A 263 13.04 19.09 -1.27
N VAL A 264 12.59 18.95 -2.53
CA VAL A 264 13.26 19.56 -3.70
C VAL A 264 12.82 20.99 -3.96
N LEU A 265 11.52 21.28 -3.83
CA LEU A 265 10.92 22.55 -4.22
C LEU A 265 10.48 23.41 -3.02
N GLY A 266 10.43 22.84 -1.82
CA GLY A 266 9.94 23.54 -0.62
C GLY A 266 8.46 23.93 -0.75
N GLU A 267 8.14 25.19 -0.47
CA GLU A 267 6.78 25.72 -0.53
C GLU A 267 6.40 26.10 -1.99
N TRP A 268 5.77 25.17 -2.70
CA TRP A 268 5.27 25.42 -4.06
C TRP A 268 3.79 25.85 -4.05
N PRO A 269 3.45 27.10 -4.47
CA PRO A 269 2.07 27.60 -4.41
C PRO A 269 1.09 26.73 -5.20
N GLY A 270 0.00 26.31 -4.54
CA GLY A 270 -1.06 25.50 -5.14
C GLY A 270 -0.77 24.00 -5.23
N PHE A 271 0.42 23.54 -4.80
CA PHE A 271 0.78 22.12 -4.82
C PHE A 271 -0.18 21.26 -3.99
N TYR A 272 -0.41 21.61 -2.72
CA TYR A 272 -1.34 20.87 -1.88
C TYR A 272 -2.79 20.98 -2.31
N THR A 273 -3.16 22.03 -3.04
CA THR A 273 -4.49 22.11 -3.67
C THR A 273 -4.63 21.02 -4.74
N ALA A 274 -3.61 20.84 -5.58
CA ALA A 274 -3.57 19.74 -6.55
C ALA A 274 -3.52 18.35 -5.88
N CYS A 275 -2.78 18.21 -4.77
CA CYS A 275 -2.75 16.97 -3.99
C CYS A 275 -4.11 16.67 -3.36
N LEU A 276 -4.81 17.67 -2.83
CA LEU A 276 -6.15 17.52 -2.28
C LEU A 276 -7.13 16.99 -3.34
N PHE A 277 -7.17 17.62 -4.52
CA PHE A 277 -8.03 17.17 -5.61
C PHE A 277 -7.66 15.76 -6.09
N SER A 278 -6.37 15.46 -6.19
CA SER A 278 -5.87 14.12 -6.52
C SER A 278 -6.32 13.08 -5.50
N THR A 279 -6.16 13.34 -4.20
CA THR A 279 -6.60 12.45 -3.12
C THR A 279 -8.10 12.18 -3.19
N VAL A 280 -8.91 13.23 -3.38
CA VAL A 280 -10.37 13.10 -3.50
C VAL A 280 -10.75 12.29 -4.76
N TYR A 281 -10.08 12.54 -5.89
CA TYR A 281 -10.29 11.79 -7.12
C TYR A 281 -9.96 10.29 -6.97
N LEU A 282 -8.89 9.98 -6.23
CA LEU A 282 -8.46 8.60 -5.98
C LEU A 282 -9.41 7.85 -5.04
N MET A 283 -9.83 8.46 -3.92
CA MET A 283 -10.54 7.75 -2.85
C MET A 283 -12.03 7.49 -3.12
N LEU A 284 -12.64 8.27 -4.02
CA LEU A 284 -14.09 8.22 -4.20
C LEU A 284 -14.51 7.17 -5.25
N PRO A 285 -15.42 6.25 -4.89
CA PRO A 285 -15.93 5.25 -5.83
C PRO A 285 -16.56 5.85 -7.09
N LEU A 286 -17.18 7.04 -6.98
CA LEU A 286 -17.84 7.74 -8.08
C LEU A 286 -16.93 7.96 -9.29
N PHE A 287 -15.68 8.36 -9.06
CA PHE A 287 -14.75 8.71 -10.13
C PHE A 287 -14.00 7.50 -10.67
N ARG A 288 -13.92 6.39 -9.92
CA ARG A 288 -13.03 5.26 -10.18
C ARG A 288 -11.59 5.72 -10.46
N GLY A 289 -11.17 6.81 -9.81
CA GLY A 289 -9.93 7.50 -10.16
C GLY A 289 -8.69 6.66 -9.88
N ALA A 290 -8.67 5.95 -8.75
CA ALA A 290 -7.62 5.01 -8.42
C ALA A 290 -7.47 3.90 -9.47
N GLU A 291 -8.57 3.33 -9.96
CA GLU A 291 -8.53 2.29 -11.00
C GLU A 291 -7.95 2.81 -12.31
N VAL A 292 -8.34 4.02 -12.74
CA VAL A 292 -7.81 4.65 -13.96
C VAL A 292 -6.31 4.90 -13.84
N VAL A 293 -5.86 5.48 -12.73
CA VAL A 293 -4.44 5.77 -12.48
C VAL A 293 -3.65 4.47 -12.37
N PHE A 294 -4.16 3.49 -11.64
CA PHE A 294 -3.51 2.20 -11.46
C PHE A 294 -3.30 1.47 -12.79
N ARG A 295 -4.38 1.28 -13.57
CA ARG A 295 -4.32 0.52 -14.83
C ARG A 295 -3.53 1.24 -15.92
N LYS A 296 -3.58 2.58 -15.98
CA LYS A 296 -2.93 3.35 -17.06
C LYS A 296 -1.51 3.80 -16.72
N ILE A 297 -1.18 3.99 -15.44
CA ILE A 297 0.10 4.55 -15.01
C ILE A 297 0.88 3.51 -14.21
N LEU A 298 0.36 3.03 -13.08
CA LEU A 298 1.13 2.18 -12.16
C LEU A 298 1.49 0.81 -12.75
N VAL A 299 0.54 0.13 -13.40
CA VAL A 299 0.76 -1.21 -13.95
C VAL A 299 1.76 -1.23 -15.13
N PRO A 300 1.70 -0.28 -16.08
CA PRO A 300 2.74 -0.18 -17.10
C PRO A 300 4.11 0.16 -16.51
N LEU A 301 4.18 1.07 -15.52
CA LEU A 301 5.44 1.45 -14.87
C LEU A 301 6.05 0.29 -14.06
N SER A 302 5.23 -0.57 -13.46
CA SER A 302 5.70 -1.75 -12.72
C SER A 302 6.11 -2.91 -13.61
N GLY A 303 5.80 -2.86 -14.91
CA GLY A 303 6.08 -3.94 -15.87
C GLY A 303 5.14 -5.14 -15.73
N GLN A 304 3.96 -4.96 -15.13
CA GLN A 304 3.04 -6.06 -14.79
C GLN A 304 1.80 -6.12 -15.69
N THR A 305 1.83 -5.45 -16.84
CA THR A 305 0.70 -5.38 -17.77
C THR A 305 0.23 -6.77 -18.24
N GLU A 306 1.16 -7.68 -18.53
CA GLU A 306 0.82 -9.05 -18.93
C GLU A 306 0.08 -9.80 -17.81
N MET A 307 0.55 -9.67 -16.56
CA MET A 307 -0.09 -10.32 -15.42
C MET A 307 -1.52 -9.81 -15.20
N LEU A 308 -1.73 -8.50 -15.26
CA LEU A 308 -3.07 -7.91 -15.16
C LEU A 308 -4.00 -8.43 -16.28
N LEU A 309 -3.51 -8.49 -17.52
CA LEU A 309 -4.29 -9.02 -18.64
C LEU A 309 -4.67 -10.49 -18.42
N LEU A 310 -3.74 -11.31 -17.93
CA LEU A 310 -4.00 -12.71 -17.61
C LEU A 310 -5.04 -12.86 -16.49
N ARG A 311 -4.97 -12.00 -15.47
CA ARG A 311 -5.95 -11.95 -14.40
C ARG A 311 -7.33 -11.57 -14.91
N ASP A 312 -7.45 -10.49 -15.68
CA ASP A 312 -8.71 -10.02 -16.27
C ASP A 312 -9.33 -11.12 -17.17
N VAL A 313 -8.51 -11.85 -17.93
CA VAL A 313 -8.95 -13.00 -18.75
C VAL A 313 -9.50 -14.13 -17.88
N GLU A 314 -8.86 -14.44 -16.75
CA GLU A 314 -9.33 -15.48 -15.82
C GLU A 314 -10.62 -15.05 -15.09
N GLU A 315 -10.75 -13.78 -14.69
CA GLU A 315 -12.00 -13.22 -14.14
C GLU A 315 -13.14 -13.31 -15.16
N LEU A 316 -12.92 -12.85 -16.39
CA LEU A 316 -13.88 -12.97 -17.48
C LEU A 316 -14.26 -14.43 -17.76
N ARG A 317 -13.29 -15.35 -17.70
CA ARG A 317 -13.55 -16.79 -17.84
C ARG A 317 -14.47 -17.28 -16.72
N LYS A 318 -14.20 -16.94 -15.45
CA LYS A 318 -15.03 -17.32 -14.31
C LYS A 318 -16.47 -16.81 -14.50
N GLU A 319 -16.64 -15.55 -14.87
CA GLU A 319 -17.95 -14.95 -15.15
C GLU A 319 -18.69 -15.65 -16.29
N MET A 320 -18.01 -15.90 -17.41
CA MET A 320 -18.60 -16.62 -18.55
C MET A 320 -19.07 -18.02 -18.15
N VAL A 321 -18.28 -18.75 -17.36
CA VAL A 321 -18.63 -20.11 -16.90
C VAL A 321 -19.82 -20.10 -15.93
N GLN A 322 -19.91 -19.09 -15.06
CA GLN A 322 -21.03 -18.91 -14.15
C GLN A 322 -22.33 -18.60 -14.90
N ASN A 323 -22.25 -17.78 -15.95
CA ASN A 323 -23.39 -17.40 -16.79
C ASN A 323 -23.92 -18.54 -17.68
N ILE A 324 -23.17 -19.63 -17.87
CA ILE A 324 -23.64 -20.80 -18.62
C ILE A 324 -24.63 -21.61 -17.77
N PRO A 325 -25.83 -21.93 -18.31
CA PRO A 325 -26.81 -22.80 -17.65
C PRO A 325 -26.18 -24.13 -17.19
N PRO A 326 -26.45 -24.60 -15.95
CA PRO A 326 -25.77 -25.76 -15.39
C PRO A 326 -25.96 -27.04 -16.21
N ASN A 327 -27.10 -27.19 -16.89
CA ASN A 327 -27.39 -28.30 -17.80
C ASN A 327 -26.59 -28.29 -19.10
N ARG A 328 -26.04 -27.13 -19.52
CA ARG A 328 -25.24 -26.98 -20.75
C ARG A 328 -23.75 -26.81 -20.48
N ARG A 329 -23.35 -26.56 -19.24
CA ARG A 329 -21.97 -26.23 -18.85
C ARG A 329 -20.94 -27.26 -19.33
N THR A 330 -21.17 -28.54 -19.08
CA THR A 330 -20.24 -29.61 -19.49
C THR A 330 -20.09 -29.71 -21.00
N ASN A 331 -21.17 -29.55 -21.75
CA ASN A 331 -21.15 -29.59 -23.22
C ASN A 331 -20.45 -28.37 -23.81
N VAL A 332 -20.70 -27.17 -23.29
CA VAL A 332 -20.04 -25.95 -23.78
C VAL A 332 -18.54 -25.99 -23.47
N LEU A 333 -18.15 -26.43 -22.27
CA LEU A 333 -16.75 -26.57 -21.89
C LEU A 333 -16.02 -27.63 -22.72
N SER A 334 -16.67 -28.77 -23.03
CA SER A 334 -16.06 -29.80 -23.87
C SER A 334 -15.94 -29.35 -25.34
N MET A 335 -16.92 -28.62 -25.87
CA MET A 335 -16.83 -28.01 -27.20
C MET A 335 -15.71 -26.97 -27.28
N ALA A 336 -15.58 -26.11 -26.25
CA ALA A 336 -14.50 -25.15 -26.15
C ALA A 336 -13.13 -25.87 -26.12
N ALA A 337 -12.97 -26.87 -25.25
CA ALA A 337 -11.72 -27.65 -25.18
C ALA A 337 -11.35 -28.29 -26.52
N ASN A 338 -12.31 -28.92 -27.20
CA ASN A 338 -12.10 -29.53 -28.52
C ASN A 338 -11.71 -28.51 -29.60
N SER A 339 -12.25 -27.28 -29.53
CA SER A 339 -11.88 -26.21 -30.48
C SER A 339 -10.42 -25.75 -30.30
N PHE A 340 -9.93 -25.69 -29.05
CA PHE A 340 -8.54 -25.35 -28.76
C PHE A 340 -7.56 -26.44 -29.22
N LEU A 341 -7.88 -27.71 -28.95
CA LEU A 341 -7.06 -28.85 -29.41
C LEU A 341 -6.95 -28.86 -30.94
N ARG A 342 -8.07 -28.65 -31.64
CA ARG A 342 -8.09 -28.58 -33.10
C ARG A 342 -7.26 -27.41 -33.64
N ALA A 343 -7.24 -26.27 -32.96
CA ALA A 343 -6.41 -25.12 -33.35
C ALA A 343 -4.91 -25.41 -33.16
N GLN A 344 -4.51 -26.11 -32.09
CA GLN A 344 -3.13 -26.53 -31.86
C GLN A 344 -2.65 -27.52 -32.91
N ASP A 345 -3.48 -28.50 -33.27
CA ASP A 345 -3.18 -29.49 -34.32
C ASP A 345 -2.95 -28.85 -35.70
N ILE A 346 -3.65 -27.75 -35.99
CA ILE A 346 -3.46 -26.99 -37.24
C ILE A 346 -2.10 -26.27 -37.22
N ASN A 347 -1.78 -25.57 -36.13
CA ASN A 347 -0.53 -24.83 -36.01
C ASN A 347 0.70 -25.75 -36.11
N GLN A 348 0.64 -26.95 -35.50
CA GLN A 348 1.73 -27.94 -35.57
C GLN A 348 1.93 -28.57 -36.97
N LYS A 349 0.94 -28.48 -37.87
CA LYS A 349 1.05 -29.00 -39.25
C LYS A 349 1.53 -27.96 -40.25
N THR A 350 1.54 -26.69 -39.86
CA THR A 350 1.97 -25.54 -40.69
C THR A 350 3.38 -25.05 -40.37
N GLU A 351 3.99 -25.51 -39.27
CA GLU A 351 5.44 -25.49 -39.03
C GLU A 351 6.08 -26.74 -39.62
#